data_AF-A0A5D3DJE3-F1
#
_entry.id   AF-A0A5D3DJE3-F1
#
_cell.length_a   1.000
_cell.length_b   1.000
_cell.length_c   1.000
_cell.angle_alpha   90.00
_cell.angle_beta   90.00
_cell.angle_gamma   90.00
#
_symmetry.space_group_name_H-M   'P 1'
#
loop_
_entity.id
_entity.type
_entity.pdbx_description
1 polymer ?
#
loop_
_entity_poly.entity_id
_entity_poly.type
_entity_poly.pdbx_seq_one_letter_code
_entity_poly.pdbx_strand_id
1 'polypeptide(L)'
;MESQILKSSLTLFFFFIILTTFTPSAVASSSSTVRPVKPHIRKACKPTPYPRLCETALSLYASQTKRNQQELCRAAMVSSLKAAQNATSIISKLSRRKMSAYETEVIGDCIDDLKDSVDELRRASTAIKSLSRSKDVDFQVVNIITA
;
A
#
# COMPACT_ATOMS: atom_id res chain seq x y z
N MET A 1 12.60 -8.89 31.80
CA MET A 1 13.57 -8.93 30.70
C MET A 1 13.07 -9.84 29.57
N GLU A 2 12.47 -10.99 29.90
CA GLU A 2 11.92 -11.98 28.95
C GLU A 2 10.78 -11.45 28.06
N SER A 3 9.92 -10.56 28.59
CA SER A 3 8.84 -9.94 27.82
C SER A 3 9.30 -8.99 26.71
N GLN A 4 10.50 -8.42 26.82
CA GLN A 4 11.08 -7.54 25.80
C GLN A 4 11.77 -8.35 24.70
N ILE A 5 12.36 -9.49 25.07
CA ILE A 5 13.00 -10.43 24.15
C ILE A 5 11.93 -11.09 23.26
N LEU A 6 10.78 -11.46 23.84
CA LEU A 6 9.66 -12.05 23.09
C LEU A 6 9.05 -11.08 22.07
N LYS A 7 8.90 -9.81 22.45
CA LYS A 7 8.41 -8.74 21.56
C LYS A 7 9.37 -8.48 20.41
N SER A 8 10.67 -8.37 20.71
CA SER A 8 11.71 -8.14 19.71
C SER A 8 11.78 -9.30 18.71
N SER A 9 11.70 -10.54 19.20
CA SER A 9 11.65 -11.74 18.37
C SER A 9 10.40 -11.79 17.49
N LEU A 10 9.24 -11.37 17.99
CA LEU A 10 8.00 -11.33 17.21
C LEU A 10 8.07 -10.26 16.10
N THR A 11 8.58 -9.06 16.38
CA THR A 11 8.82 -8.03 15.35
C THR A 11 9.81 -8.47 14.28
N LEU A 12 10.88 -9.19 14.67
CA LEU A 12 11.86 -9.70 13.72
C LEU A 12 11.26 -10.76 12.80
N PHE A 13 10.39 -11.62 13.35
CA PHE A 13 9.67 -12.64 12.61
C PHE A 13 8.69 -12.04 11.59
N PHE A 14 7.89 -11.05 11.99
CA PHE A 14 7.01 -10.31 11.07
C PHE A 14 7.81 -9.61 9.95
N PHE A 15 8.94 -8.99 10.26
CA PHE A 15 9.81 -8.37 9.27
C PHE A 15 10.37 -9.40 8.26
N PHE A 16 10.74 -10.59 8.73
CA PHE A 16 11.26 -11.67 7.88
C PHE A 16 10.18 -12.30 6.98
N ILE A 17 8.93 -12.40 7.46
CA ILE A 17 7.78 -12.85 6.65
C ILE A 17 7.45 -11.83 5.56
N ILE A 18 7.50 -10.52 5.86
CA ILE A 18 7.31 -9.47 4.86
C ILE A 18 8.40 -9.53 3.78
N LEU A 19 9.64 -9.81 4.16
CA LEU A 19 10.77 -9.87 3.22
C LEU A 19 10.70 -11.09 2.29
N THR A 20 10.20 -12.23 2.78
CA THR A 20 10.12 -13.50 2.02
C THR A 20 8.87 -13.59 1.12
N THR A 21 7.79 -12.90 1.45
CA THR A 21 6.59 -12.80 0.60
C THR A 21 6.75 -11.77 -0.54
N PHE A 22 7.76 -10.91 -0.47
CA PHE A 22 8.13 -9.94 -1.50
C PHE A 22 9.19 -10.48 -2.48
N THR A 23 9.12 -11.77 -2.83
CA THR A 23 9.82 -12.22 -4.05
C THR A 23 9.14 -11.55 -5.26
N PRO A 24 9.86 -10.80 -6.10
CA PRO A 24 9.27 -10.27 -7.32
C PRO A 24 8.93 -11.45 -8.22
N SER A 25 7.64 -11.80 -8.30
CA SER A 25 7.15 -12.67 -9.35
C SER A 25 7.58 -12.05 -10.68
N ALA A 26 8.32 -12.82 -11.49
CA ALA A 26 8.57 -12.47 -12.87
C ALA A 26 7.22 -12.44 -13.60
N VAL A 27 6.59 -11.27 -13.61
CA VAL A 27 5.45 -10.99 -14.45
C VAL A 27 5.93 -11.14 -15.89
N ALA A 28 5.29 -12.03 -16.65
CA ALA A 28 5.48 -12.09 -18.08
C ALA A 28 5.27 -10.68 -18.64
N SER A 29 6.32 -10.12 -19.24
CA SER A 29 6.32 -8.77 -19.82
C SER A 29 5.25 -8.69 -20.90
N SER A 30 4.04 -8.26 -20.52
CA SER A 30 3.14 -7.62 -21.45
C SER A 30 3.83 -6.31 -21.81
N SER A 31 4.15 -6.11 -23.09
CA SER A 31 4.76 -4.89 -23.60
C SER A 31 3.85 -3.69 -23.32
N SER A 32 3.97 -3.13 -22.12
CA SER A 32 3.45 -1.83 -21.76
C SER A 32 4.44 -0.83 -22.31
N THR A 33 4.05 -0.08 -23.33
CA THR A 33 4.75 1.12 -23.78
C THR A 33 5.24 1.89 -22.57
N VAL A 34 6.56 1.97 -22.37
CA VAL A 34 7.17 2.69 -21.25
C VAL A 34 6.92 4.16 -21.49
N ARG A 35 5.78 4.65 -21.01
CA ARG A 35 5.50 6.08 -21.00
C ARG A 35 6.52 6.74 -20.07
N PRO A 36 7.18 7.82 -20.51
CA PRO A 36 8.12 8.51 -19.64
C PRO A 36 7.41 8.98 -18.37
N VAL A 37 7.98 8.62 -17.21
CA VAL A 37 7.45 9.01 -15.89
C VAL A 37 7.45 10.52 -15.79
N LYS A 38 6.32 11.11 -15.40
CA LYS A 38 6.19 12.56 -15.31
C LYS A 38 7.07 13.12 -14.18
N PRO A 39 7.74 14.28 -14.35
CA PRO A 39 8.66 14.83 -13.34
C PRO A 39 8.05 15.03 -11.94
N HIS A 40 6.76 15.38 -11.86
CA HIS A 40 6.07 15.56 -10.58
C HIS A 40 5.85 14.23 -9.84
N ILE A 41 5.62 13.12 -10.55
CA ILE A 41 5.53 11.78 -9.96
C ILE A 41 6.89 11.39 -9.41
N ARG A 42 7.95 11.59 -10.21
CA ARG A 42 9.33 11.32 -9.78
C ARG A 42 9.70 12.09 -8.51
N LYS A 43 9.35 13.37 -8.44
CA LYS A 43 9.57 14.20 -7.24
C LYS A 43 8.81 13.66 -6.03
N ALA A 44 7.54 13.28 -6.19
CA ALA A 44 6.72 12.75 -5.11
C ALA A 44 7.15 11.34 -4.64
N CYS A 45 7.69 10.51 -5.55
CA CYS A 45 8.15 9.15 -5.23
C CYS A 45 9.57 9.09 -4.68
N LYS A 46 10.42 10.09 -4.96
CA LYS A 46 11.81 10.15 -4.47
C LYS A 46 11.98 9.91 -2.96
N PRO A 47 11.16 10.49 -2.07
CA PRO A 47 11.30 10.27 -0.62
C PRO A 47 10.71 8.93 -0.14
N THR A 48 10.02 8.17 -0.99
CA THR A 48 9.42 6.89 -0.59
C THR A 48 10.50 5.79 -0.50
N PRO A 49 10.33 4.76 0.35
CA PRO A 49 11.28 3.64 0.44
C PRO A 49 11.34 2.81 -0.86
N TYR A 50 10.31 2.88 -1.71
CA TYR A 50 10.24 2.14 -2.97
C TYR A 50 9.92 3.06 -4.17
N PRO A 51 10.86 3.94 -4.59
CA PRO A 51 10.58 4.96 -5.61
C PRO A 51 10.12 4.39 -6.95
N ARG A 52 10.74 3.30 -7.40
CA ARG A 52 10.39 2.62 -8.67
C ARG A 52 8.97 2.08 -8.65
N LEU A 53 8.57 1.42 -7.55
CA LEU A 53 7.22 0.90 -7.38
C LEU A 53 6.20 2.03 -7.31
N CYS A 54 6.50 3.10 -6.58
CA CYS A 54 5.67 4.30 -6.52
C CYS A 54 5.45 4.91 -7.92
N GLU A 55 6.52 5.06 -8.72
CA GLU A 55 6.41 5.59 -10.07
C GLU A 55 5.52 4.72 -10.96
N THR A 56 5.69 3.40 -10.91
CA THR A 56 4.84 2.46 -11.66
C THR A 56 3.38 2.53 -11.21
N ALA A 57 3.14 2.53 -9.89
CA ALA A 57 1.80 2.58 -9.31
C ALA A 57 1.07 3.88 -9.69
N LEU A 58 1.74 5.02 -9.64
CA LEU A 58 1.15 6.33 -9.96
C LEU A 58 1.08 6.62 -11.47
N SER A 59 1.93 6.01 -12.29
CA SER A 59 1.92 6.21 -13.74
C SER A 59 0.60 5.77 -14.39
N LEU A 60 -0.08 4.78 -13.80
CA LEU A 60 -1.41 4.34 -14.23
C LEU A 60 -2.50 5.42 -14.04
N TYR A 61 -2.26 6.37 -13.12
CA TYR A 61 -3.17 7.47 -12.81
C TYR A 61 -2.73 8.80 -13.44
N ALA A 62 -1.53 8.84 -14.07
CA ALA A 62 -0.89 10.04 -14.58
C ALA A 62 -1.67 10.74 -15.70
N SER A 63 -2.58 10.06 -16.40
CA SER A 63 -3.46 10.70 -17.41
C SER A 63 -4.55 11.56 -16.78
N GLN A 64 -4.92 11.31 -15.52
CA GLN A 64 -5.99 11.99 -14.80
C GLN A 64 -5.48 13.03 -13.78
N THR A 65 -4.20 12.97 -13.41
CA THR A 65 -3.61 13.88 -12.43
C THR A 65 -3.18 15.19 -13.10
N LYS A 66 -3.85 16.29 -12.76
CA LYS A 66 -3.24 17.63 -12.84
C LYS A 66 -2.11 17.68 -11.79
N ARG A 67 -1.22 18.66 -11.92
CA ARG A 67 0.08 18.72 -11.21
C ARG A 67 -0.02 18.95 -9.67
N ASN A 68 -1.12 18.60 -9.01
CA ASN A 68 -1.34 18.85 -7.58
C ASN A 68 -0.96 17.64 -6.72
N GLN A 69 -0.19 17.88 -5.66
CA GLN A 69 0.21 16.90 -4.64
C GLN A 69 -0.97 16.15 -4.04
N GLN A 70 -2.10 16.83 -3.83
CA GLN A 70 -3.31 16.22 -3.27
C GLN A 70 -3.91 15.13 -4.19
N GLU A 71 -3.87 15.35 -5.51
CA GLU A 71 -4.35 14.35 -6.47
C GLU A 71 -3.41 13.15 -6.52
N LEU A 72 -2.10 13.36 -6.35
CA LEU A 72 -1.11 12.27 -6.20
C LEU A 72 -1.36 11.47 -4.92
N CYS A 73 -1.60 12.12 -3.79
CA CYS A 73 -1.97 11.45 -2.53
C CYS A 73 -3.25 10.64 -2.69
N ARG A 74 -4.27 11.18 -3.36
CA ARG A 74 -5.52 10.47 -3.67
C ARG A 74 -5.26 9.25 -4.55
N ALA A 75 -4.46 9.40 -5.60
CA ALA A 75 -4.10 8.29 -6.49
C ALA A 75 -3.34 7.18 -5.74
N ALA A 76 -2.41 7.54 -4.85
CA ALA A 76 -1.68 6.59 -4.01
C ALA A 76 -2.63 5.79 -3.09
N MET A 77 -3.59 6.46 -2.43
CA MET A 77 -4.57 5.77 -1.59
C MET A 77 -5.49 4.85 -2.39
N VAL A 78 -5.97 5.29 -3.55
CA VAL A 78 -6.80 4.45 -4.43
C VAL A 78 -6.02 3.24 -4.94
N SER A 79 -4.76 3.42 -5.31
CA SER A 79 -3.88 2.31 -5.74
C SER A 79 -3.67 1.30 -4.61
N SER A 80 -3.39 1.79 -3.40
CA SER A 80 -3.21 0.95 -2.20
C SER A 80 -4.48 0.19 -1.83
N LEU A 81 -5.63 0.86 -1.87
CA LEU A 81 -6.93 0.23 -1.63
C LEU A 81 -7.20 -0.91 -2.61
N LYS A 82 -6.93 -0.69 -3.90
CA LYS A 82 -7.09 -1.72 -4.93
C LYS A 82 -6.13 -2.90 -4.71
N ALA A 83 -4.90 -2.63 -4.31
CA ALA A 83 -3.93 -3.66 -3.97
C ALA A 83 -4.39 -4.50 -2.77
N ALA A 84 -4.85 -3.84 -1.69
CA ALA A 84 -5.37 -4.51 -0.51
C ALA A 84 -6.59 -5.39 -0.84
N GLN A 85 -7.57 -4.87 -1.59
CA GLN A 85 -8.74 -5.66 -2.03
C GLN A 85 -8.36 -6.89 -2.86
N ASN A 86 -7.38 -6.73 -3.76
CA ASN A 86 -6.86 -7.85 -4.55
C ASN A 86 -6.17 -8.89 -3.66
N ALA A 87 -5.35 -8.45 -2.70
CA ALA A 87 -4.70 -9.33 -1.73
C ALA A 87 -5.74 -10.10 -0.90
N THR A 88 -6.75 -9.42 -0.34
CA THR A 88 -7.85 -10.07 0.39
C THR A 88 -8.53 -11.12 -0.47
N SER A 89 -8.81 -10.82 -1.75
CA SER A 89 -9.42 -11.76 -2.69
C SER A 89 -8.55 -12.99 -2.97
N ILE A 90 -7.24 -12.80 -3.16
CA ILE A 90 -6.29 -13.88 -3.40
C ILE A 90 -6.18 -14.77 -2.17
N ILE A 91 -5.99 -14.20 -0.99
CA ILE A 91 -5.84 -14.96 0.26
C ILE A 91 -7.17 -15.65 0.63
N SER A 92 -8.31 -15.00 0.41
CA SER A 92 -9.64 -15.64 0.59
C SER A 92 -9.91 -16.78 -0.40
N LYS A 93 -9.24 -16.79 -1.56
CA LYS A 93 -9.27 -17.94 -2.48
C LYS A 93 -8.33 -19.04 -2.01
N LEU A 94 -7.19 -18.67 -1.45
CA LEU A 94 -6.21 -19.60 -0.88
C LEU A 94 -6.80 -20.35 0.32
N SER A 95 -7.55 -19.67 1.20
CA SER A 95 -8.18 -20.27 2.39
C SER A 95 -9.19 -21.37 2.09
N ARG A 96 -9.66 -21.48 0.85
CA ARG A 96 -10.59 -22.55 0.41
C ARG A 96 -9.88 -23.84 -0.02
N ARG A 97 -8.55 -23.85 -0.04
CA ARG A 97 -7.78 -25.05 -0.35
C ARG A 97 -7.68 -25.95 0.88
N LYS A 98 -7.34 -27.22 0.66
CA LYS A 98 -7.08 -28.15 1.76
C LYS A 98 -5.81 -27.71 2.49
N MET A 99 -5.95 -27.43 3.78
CA MET A 99 -4.91 -26.88 4.64
C MET A 99 -4.97 -27.56 6.01
N SER A 100 -3.89 -27.49 6.77
CA SER A 100 -3.90 -27.86 8.18
C SER A 100 -4.73 -26.89 9.01
N ALA A 101 -5.08 -27.28 10.24
CA ALA A 101 -5.81 -26.41 11.17
C ALA A 101 -5.03 -25.12 11.47
N TYR A 102 -3.71 -25.24 11.69
CA TYR A 102 -2.83 -24.10 11.94
C TYR A 102 -2.76 -23.13 10.75
N GLU A 103 -2.60 -23.63 9.53
CA GLU A 103 -2.60 -22.78 8.33
C GLU A 103 -3.94 -22.07 8.14
N THR A 104 -5.05 -22.73 8.48
CA THR A 104 -6.39 -22.15 8.39
C THR A 104 -6.56 -20.98 9.35
N GLU A 105 -6.07 -21.12 10.59
CA GLU A 105 -6.09 -20.05 11.60
C GLU A 105 -5.24 -18.85 11.16
N VAL A 106 -3.98 -19.08 10.78
CA VAL A 106 -3.07 -18.02 10.33
C VAL A 106 -3.60 -17.27 9.09
N ILE A 107 -4.22 -17.99 8.16
CA ILE A 107 -4.82 -17.37 6.97
C ILE A 107 -6.10 -16.62 7.34
N GLY A 108 -6.86 -17.10 8.32
CA GLY A 108 -7.99 -16.37 8.90
C GLY A 108 -7.57 -15.00 9.41
N ASP A 109 -6.57 -14.95 10.26
CA ASP A 109 -6.01 -13.71 10.81
C ASP A 109 -5.53 -12.78 9.69
N CYS A 110 -4.81 -13.32 8.71
CA CYS A 110 -4.34 -12.54 7.55
C CYS A 110 -5.51 -11.93 6.76
N ILE A 111 -6.61 -12.66 6.59
CA ILE A 111 -7.79 -12.14 5.88
C ILE A 111 -8.41 -10.99 6.67
N ASP A 112 -8.50 -11.11 7.99
CA ASP A 112 -9.11 -10.08 8.83
C ASP A 112 -8.23 -8.82 8.90
N ASP A 113 -6.92 -8.94 9.07
CA ASP A 113 -5.97 -7.82 8.98
C ASP A 113 -6.05 -7.09 7.62
N LEU A 114 -6.24 -7.85 6.53
CA LEU A 114 -6.40 -7.28 5.19
C LEU A 114 -7.75 -6.56 5.03
N LYS A 115 -8.83 -7.04 5.65
CA LYS A 115 -10.13 -6.34 5.65
C LYS A 115 -10.05 -5.04 6.43
N ASP A 116 -9.43 -5.06 7.61
CA ASP A 116 -9.21 -3.87 8.42
C ASP A 116 -8.37 -2.84 7.65
N SER A 117 -7.31 -3.30 6.99
CA SER A 117 -6.50 -2.45 6.10
C SER A 117 -7.32 -1.84 4.96
N VAL A 118 -8.26 -2.58 4.35
CA VAL A 118 -9.17 -2.06 3.31
C VAL A 118 -10.06 -0.96 3.87
N ASP A 119 -10.60 -1.13 5.07
CA ASP A 119 -11.48 -0.14 5.69
C ASP A 119 -10.74 1.12 6.12
N GLU A 120 -9.53 0.98 6.68
CA GLU A 120 -8.67 2.13 6.99
C GLU A 120 -8.25 2.89 5.73
N LEU A 121 -7.93 2.20 4.65
CA LEU A 121 -7.61 2.84 3.36
C LEU A 121 -8.82 3.58 2.76
N ARG A 122 -10.05 3.08 2.95
CA ARG A 122 -11.29 3.78 2.54
C ARG A 122 -11.50 5.06 3.36
N ARG A 123 -11.27 4.99 4.68
CA ARG A 123 -11.36 6.14 5.58
C ARG A 123 -10.32 7.20 5.19
N ALA A 124 -9.06 6.79 4.99
CA ALA A 124 -7.98 7.68 4.55
C ALA A 124 -8.28 8.34 3.20
N SER A 125 -8.78 7.58 2.21
CA SER A 125 -9.15 8.12 0.89
C SER A 125 -10.28 9.15 0.98
N THR A 126 -11.22 8.95 1.90
CA THR A 126 -12.33 9.89 2.16
C THR A 126 -11.82 11.16 2.84
N ALA A 127 -10.95 11.03 3.85
CA ALA A 127 -10.34 12.15 4.56
C ALA A 127 -9.54 13.06 3.61
N ILE A 128 -8.73 12.48 2.72
CA ILE A 128 -7.95 13.26 1.73
C ILE A 128 -8.88 14.01 0.75
N LYS A 129 -10.04 13.46 0.42
CA LYS A 129 -11.05 14.13 -0.41
C LYS A 129 -11.72 15.30 0.32
N SER A 130 -11.93 15.20 1.64
CA SER A 130 -12.47 16.32 2.42
C SER A 130 -11.49 17.47 2.60
N LEU A 131 -10.18 17.21 2.59
CA LEU A 131 -9.16 18.26 2.63
C LEU A 131 -9.29 19.23 1.45
N SER A 132 -9.82 18.81 0.30
CA SER A 132 -10.01 19.66 -0.88
C SER A 132 -11.08 20.75 -0.70
N ARG A 133 -11.90 20.66 0.36
CA ARG A 133 -12.99 21.58 0.66
C ARG A 133 -12.66 22.60 1.75
N SER A 134 -11.59 22.37 2.52
CA SER A 134 -11.15 23.30 3.55
C SER A 134 -10.27 24.39 2.93
N LYS A 135 -10.45 25.65 3.33
CA LYS A 135 -9.60 26.78 2.89
C LYS A 135 -8.19 26.75 3.51
N ASP A 136 -7.91 25.76 4.34
CA ASP A 136 -6.68 25.63 5.12
C ASP A 136 -6.01 24.27 4.84
N VAL A 137 -5.61 24.07 3.59
CA VAL A 137 -4.98 22.83 3.10
C VAL A 137 -3.48 22.80 3.47
N ASP A 138 -2.88 23.98 3.68
CA ASP A 138 -1.45 24.14 3.91
C ASP A 138 -1.04 23.65 5.31
N PHE A 139 -1.87 23.84 6.34
CA PHE A 139 -1.54 23.42 7.71
C PHE A 139 -1.70 21.91 7.97
N GLN A 140 -2.51 21.20 7.18
CA GLN A 140 -2.84 19.79 7.48
C GLN A 140 -1.95 18.77 6.76
N VAL A 141 -1.18 19.18 5.74
CA VAL A 141 -0.32 18.26 4.96
C VAL A 141 1.14 18.26 5.47
N VAL A 142 1.57 19.32 6.18
CA VAL A 142 2.97 19.49 6.63
C VAL A 142 3.38 18.49 7.72
N ASN A 143 2.44 17.92 8.47
CA ASN A 143 2.75 16.93 9.50
C ASN A 143 3.13 15.54 8.97
N ILE A 144 2.99 15.26 7.67
CA ILE A 144 3.35 13.96 7.07
C ILE A 144 4.80 13.94 6.56
N ILE A 145 5.41 15.12 6.33
CA ILE A 145 6.76 15.23 5.75
C ILE A 145 7.85 15.38 6.84
N THR A 146 7.47 15.61 8.09
CA THR A 146 8.40 16.05 9.16
C THR A 146 8.63 14.99 10.26
N ALA A 147 8.36 13.71 10.00
CA ALA A 147 8.67 12.60 10.91
C ALA A 147 9.61 11.60 10.25
#